data_AF-A0A2E9GMY8-F1
#
_entry.id   AF-A0A2E9GMY8-F1
#
_cell.length_a   1.000
_cell.length_b   1.000
_cell.length_c   1.000
_cell.angle_alpha   90.00
_cell.angle_beta   90.00
_cell.angle_gamma   90.00
#
_symmetry.space_group_name_H-M   'P 1'
#
loop_
_entity.id
_entity.type
_entity.pdbx_description
1 polymer ?
#
loop_
_entity_poly.entity_id
_entity_poly.type
_entity_poly.pdbx_seq_one_letter_code
_entity_poly.pdbx_strand_id
1 'polypeptide(L)'
;MKALANVAELRLHRLRMRRYYRMCFEGPGGKIVLSDLKSFCRSDQDLFDTDARKEAYLLGMRRVLLRITSFLNMSLEDVEAFGLPHEVEEDSK
;
A
#
# COMPACT_ATOMS: atom_id res chain seq x y z
N MET A 1 21.81 -17.47 -21.90
CA MET A 1 21.32 -16.18 -22.45
C MET A 1 19.86 -15.85 -22.11
N LYS A 2 18.91 -16.80 -22.16
CA LYS A 2 17.48 -16.55 -21.82
C LYS A 2 17.21 -16.04 -20.39
N ALA A 3 17.93 -16.53 -19.38
CA ALA A 3 17.74 -16.10 -17.98
C ALA A 3 18.15 -14.64 -17.71
N LEU A 4 19.23 -14.16 -18.35
CA LEU A 4 19.69 -12.78 -18.21
C LEU A 4 18.76 -11.79 -18.91
N ALA A 5 18.22 -12.15 -20.08
CA ALA A 5 17.20 -11.36 -20.78
C ALA A 5 15.94 -11.19 -19.91
N ASN A 6 15.48 -12.26 -19.26
CA ASN A 6 14.34 -12.22 -18.33
C ASN A 6 14.58 -11.27 -17.14
N VAL A 7 15.78 -11.31 -16.53
CA VAL A 7 16.12 -10.37 -15.44
C VAL A 7 16.13 -8.91 -15.90
N ALA A 8 16.62 -8.63 -17.11
CA ALA A 8 16.61 -7.28 -17.67
C ALA A 8 15.18 -6.77 -17.95
N GLU A 9 14.32 -7.63 -18.50
CA GLU A 9 12.90 -7.32 -18.73
C GLU A 9 12.13 -7.05 -17.44
N LEU A 10 12.33 -7.89 -16.41
CA LEU A 10 11.73 -7.69 -15.09
C LEU A 10 12.19 -6.38 -14.44
N ARG A 11 13.47 -6.03 -14.57
CA ARG A 11 14.01 -4.74 -14.08
C ARG A 11 13.35 -3.58 -14.80
N LEU A 12 13.25 -3.64 -16.13
CA LEU A 12 12.61 -2.58 -16.92
C LEU A 12 11.14 -2.42 -16.56
N HIS A 13 10.41 -3.53 -16.42
CA HIS A 13 9.02 -3.51 -15.96
C HIS A 13 8.90 -2.85 -14.58
N ARG A 14 9.76 -3.21 -13.62
CA ARG A 14 9.75 -2.63 -12.27
C ARG A 14 10.01 -1.13 -12.28
N LEU A 15 10.94 -0.65 -13.11
CA LEU A 15 11.23 0.78 -13.27
C LEU A 15 10.04 1.55 -13.87
N ARG A 16 9.36 0.96 -14.87
CA ARG A 16 8.15 1.55 -15.47
C ARG A 16 7.02 1.65 -14.45
N MET A 17 6.75 0.57 -13.73
CA MET A 17 5.72 0.57 -12.68
C MET A 17 6.05 1.60 -11.59
N ARG A 18 7.30 1.66 -11.12
CA ARG A 18 7.74 2.69 -10.15
C ARG A 18 7.46 4.12 -10.63
N ARG A 19 7.58 4.41 -11.93
CA ARG A 19 7.21 5.72 -12.48
C ARG A 19 5.70 5.95 -12.38
N TYR A 20 4.88 5.00 -12.79
CA TYR A 20 3.41 5.16 -12.77
C TYR A 20 2.83 5.23 -11.35
N TYR A 21 3.30 4.40 -10.42
CA TYR A 21 2.90 4.50 -9.02
C TYR A 21 3.22 5.88 -8.44
N ARG A 22 4.42 6.41 -8.71
CA ARG A 22 4.75 7.78 -8.30
C ARG A 22 3.79 8.80 -8.91
N MET A 23 3.53 8.75 -10.21
CA MET A 23 2.60 9.68 -10.86
C MET A 23 1.19 9.64 -10.26
N CYS A 24 0.70 8.47 -9.83
CA CYS A 24 -0.63 8.34 -9.23
C CYS A 24 -0.72 8.89 -7.79
N PHE A 25 0.37 8.76 -7.02
CA PHE A 25 0.37 9.07 -5.59
C PHE A 25 1.22 10.30 -5.22
N GLU A 26 1.75 11.01 -6.22
CA GLU A 26 2.49 12.25 -6.03
C GLU A 26 1.54 13.40 -5.68
N GLY A 27 2.00 14.29 -4.79
CA GLY A 27 1.24 15.45 -4.34
C GLY A 27 0.24 15.18 -3.19
N PRO A 28 -0.53 16.20 -2.78
CA PRO A 28 -1.37 16.14 -1.59
C PRO A 28 -2.51 15.11 -1.67
N GLY A 29 -3.17 14.99 -2.83
CA GLY A 29 -4.26 14.02 -3.00
C GLY A 29 -3.78 12.57 -2.87
N GLY A 30 -2.63 12.25 -3.47
CA GLY A 30 -2.03 10.93 -3.38
C GLY A 30 -1.67 10.55 -1.94
N LYS A 31 -1.15 11.51 -1.17
CA LYS A 31 -0.85 11.37 0.26
C LYS A 31 -2.09 11.03 1.10
N ILE A 32 -3.19 11.74 0.88
CA ILE A 32 -4.47 11.49 1.56
C ILE A 32 -4.98 10.07 1.23
N VAL A 33 -4.96 9.67 -0.04
CA VAL A 33 -5.39 8.33 -0.46
C VAL A 33 -4.49 7.25 0.14
N LEU A 34 -3.17 7.46 0.21
CA LEU A 34 -2.27 6.50 0.85
C LEU A 34 -2.58 6.32 2.34
N SER A 35 -2.91 7.39 3.05
CA SER A 35 -3.33 7.34 4.45
C SER A 35 -4.66 6.56 4.62
N ASP A 36 -5.66 6.84 3.77
CA ASP A 36 -6.92 6.08 3.77
C ASP A 36 -6.72 4.59 3.46
N LEU A 37 -5.92 4.28 2.43
CA LEU A 37 -5.58 2.89 2.08
C LEU A 37 -4.84 2.16 3.20
N LYS A 38 -4.01 2.88 3.97
CA LYS A 38 -3.32 2.31 5.14
C LYS A 38 -4.33 1.78 6.16
N SER A 39 -5.30 2.61 6.54
CA SER A 39 -6.38 2.26 7.45
C SER A 39 -7.27 1.15 6.89
N PHE A 40 -7.68 1.26 5.63
CA PHE A 40 -8.48 0.24 4.94
C PHE A 40 -7.79 -1.13 4.92
N CYS A 41 -6.48 -1.15 4.65
CA CYS A 41 -5.69 -2.37 4.58
C CYS A 41 -5.21 -2.87 5.95
N ARG A 42 -5.56 -2.20 7.04
CA ARG A 42 -5.23 -2.58 8.43
C ARG A 42 -3.75 -2.88 8.63
N SER A 43 -2.89 -2.03 8.07
CA SER A 43 -1.45 -2.33 7.97
C SER A 43 -0.73 -2.50 9.31
N ASP A 44 -1.30 -1.96 10.39
CA ASP A 44 -0.67 -1.91 11.72
C ASP A 44 -1.37 -2.84 12.72
N GLN A 45 -2.36 -3.62 12.26
CA GLN A 45 -3.11 -4.55 13.10
C GLN A 45 -2.67 -6.00 12.85
N ASP A 46 -2.85 -6.85 13.85
CA ASP A 46 -2.86 -8.29 13.64
C ASP A 46 -4.08 -8.67 12.79
N LEU A 47 -3.86 -9.51 11.78
CA LEU A 47 -4.87 -9.91 10.81
C LEU A 47 -5.33 -11.35 11.01
N PHE A 48 -4.83 -12.03 12.05
CA PHE A 48 -5.29 -13.36 12.42
C PHE A 48 -6.82 -13.36 12.65
N ASP A 49 -7.50 -14.33 12.04
CA ASP A 49 -8.93 -14.53 12.24
C ASP A 49 -9.24 -16.03 12.30
N THR A 50 -10.12 -16.44 13.20
CA THR A 50 -10.56 -17.85 13.30
C THR A 50 -11.23 -18.36 12.02
N ASP A 51 -11.80 -17.47 11.20
CA ASP A 51 -12.25 -17.78 9.85
C ASP A 51 -11.12 -17.58 8.84
N ALA A 52 -10.61 -18.70 8.31
CA ALA A 52 -9.54 -18.71 7.32
C ALA A 52 -9.85 -17.91 6.05
N ARG A 53 -11.12 -17.78 5.63
CA ARG A 53 -11.49 -16.98 4.46
C ARG A 53 -11.33 -15.50 4.73
N LYS A 54 -11.74 -15.06 5.92
CA LYS A 54 -11.62 -13.68 6.36
C LYS A 54 -10.15 -13.30 6.54
N GLU A 55 -9.35 -14.16 7.17
CA GLU A 55 -7.90 -13.96 7.29
C GLU A 55 -7.24 -13.80 5.91
N ALA A 56 -7.52 -14.73 4.98
CA ALA A 56 -6.96 -14.67 3.62
C ALA A 56 -7.33 -13.37 2.88
N TYR A 57 -8.56 -12.88 3.06
CA TYR A 57 -9.00 -11.60 2.51
C TYR A 57 -8.21 -10.42 3.11
N LEU A 58 -8.07 -10.37 4.43
CA LEU A 58 -7.31 -9.33 5.14
C LEU A 58 -5.84 -9.30 4.70
N LEU A 59 -5.19 -10.47 4.61
CA LEU A 59 -3.82 -10.59 4.13
C LEU A 59 -3.68 -10.14 2.66
N GLY A 60 -4.68 -10.45 1.83
CA GLY A 60 -4.75 -10.00 0.44
C GLY A 60 -4.74 -8.48 0.33
N MET A 61 -5.56 -7.79 1.13
CA MET A 61 -5.59 -6.33 1.17
C MET A 61 -4.25 -5.73 1.62
N ARG A 62 -3.66 -6.25 2.72
CA ARG A 62 -2.35 -5.78 3.20
C ARG A 62 -1.25 -5.96 2.14
N ARG A 63 -1.30 -7.05 1.37
CA ARG A 63 -0.36 -7.30 0.26
C ARG A 63 -0.47 -6.25 -0.85
N VAL A 64 -1.66 -5.72 -1.12
CA VAL A 64 -1.85 -4.64 -2.10
C VAL A 64 -1.16 -3.37 -1.62
N LEU A 65 -1.34 -2.98 -0.35
CA LEU A 65 -0.66 -1.80 0.22
C LEU A 65 0.86 -1.96 0.18
N LEU A 66 1.39 -3.12 0.61
CA LEU A 66 2.83 -3.41 0.58
C LEU A 66 3.42 -3.33 -0.83
N ARG A 67 2.64 -3.70 -1.85
CA ARG A 67 3.06 -3.54 -3.25
C ARG A 67 3.17 -2.07 -3.62
N ILE A 68 2.19 -1.26 -3.26
CA ILE A 68 2.17 0.20 -3.53
C ILE A 68 3.39 0.85 -2.87
N THR A 69 3.57 0.65 -1.56
CA THR A 69 4.66 1.27 -0.80
C THR A 69 6.04 0.80 -1.29
N SER A 70 6.17 -0.47 -1.71
CA SER A 70 7.40 -0.98 -2.33
C SER A 70 7.77 -0.25 -3.64
N PHE A 71 6.78 0.08 -4.48
CA PHE A 71 7.04 0.85 -5.71
C PHE A 71 7.34 2.32 -5.42
N LEU A 72 6.77 2.88 -4.35
CA LEU A 72 7.06 4.24 -3.90
C LEU A 72 8.38 4.35 -3.13
N ASN A 73 8.98 3.23 -2.72
CA ASN A 73 10.15 3.18 -1.85
C ASN A 73 9.88 3.87 -0.50
N MET A 74 8.72 3.56 0.08
CA MET A 74 8.25 4.08 1.36
C MET A 74 8.11 2.93 2.36
N SER A 75 8.42 3.22 3.63
CA SER A 75 8.00 2.38 4.75
C SER A 75 6.51 2.60 5.05
N LEU A 76 5.90 1.73 5.86
CA LEU A 76 4.52 1.95 6.34
C LEU A 76 4.43 3.13 7.33
N GLU A 77 5.53 3.46 8.00
CA GLU A 77 5.68 4.62 8.88
C GLU A 77 5.69 5.92 8.07
N ASP A 78 6.37 5.93 6.91
CA ASP A 78 6.39 7.10 6.01
C ASP A 78 4.99 7.45 5.48
N VAL A 79 4.05 6.51 5.48
CA VAL A 79 2.65 6.75 5.10
C VAL A 79 1.89 7.49 6.22
N GLU A 80 2.26 7.30 7.48
CA GLU A 80 1.63 7.96 8.65
C GLU A 80 1.91 9.45 8.69
N ALA A 81 3.09 9.87 8.23
CA ALA A 81 3.48 11.28 8.15
C ALA A 81 2.55 12.11 7.25
N PHE A 82 1.66 11.46 6.49
CA PHE A 82 0.67 12.07 5.62
C PHE A 82 -0.76 12.05 6.18
N GLY A 83 -0.98 11.44 7.35
CA GLY A 83 -2.28 11.34 8.00
C GLY A 83 -2.71 12.66 8.65
N LEU A 84 -3.87 13.15 8.21
CA LEU A 84 -4.72 14.13 8.91
C LEU A 84 -5.17 13.58 10.27
N PRO A 85 -5.58 14.45 11.23
CA PRO A 85 -5.93 14.05 12.60
C PRO A 85 -6.98 12.94 12.65
N HIS A 86 -6.72 11.99 13.53
CA HIS A 86 -7.50 10.78 13.75
C HIS A 86 -8.73 11.08 14.63
N GLU A 87 -9.62 11.98 14.22
CA GLU A 87 -10.89 12.22 14.91
C GLU A 87 -12.02 12.39 13.89
N VAL A 88 -12.80 11.33 13.70
CA VAL A 88 -14.22 11.49 13.40
C VAL A 88 -14.90 11.11 14.70
N GLU A 89 -15.23 12.11 15.52
CA GLU A 89 -16.25 11.94 16.56
C GLU A 89 -17.49 11.40 15.84
N GLU A 90 -17.86 10.15 16.14
CA GLU A 90 -19.20 9.68 15.83
C GLU A 90 -20.16 10.57 16.62
N ASP A 91 -20.80 11.51 15.92
CA ASP A 91 -21.99 12.22 16.41
C ASP A 91 -23.03 11.17 16.82
N SER A 92 -22.93 10.76 18.07
CA SER A 92 -23.93 9.95 18.75
C SER A 92 -25.15 10.83 18.96
N LYS A 93 -26.25 10.39 18.38
CA LYS A 93 -27.61 10.90 18.57
C LYS A 93 -27.98 11.09 20.03
#